data_AF-A0A7X7ZFN2-F1
#
_entry.id   AF-A0A7X7ZFN2-F1
#
_cell.length_a   1.000
_cell.length_b   1.000
_cell.length_c   1.000
_cell.angle_alpha   90.00
_cell.angle_beta   90.00
_cell.angle_gamma   90.00
#
_symmetry.space_group_name_H-M   'P 1'
#
loop_
_entity.id
_entity.type
_entity.pdbx_description
1 polymer ?
#
loop_
_entity_poly.entity_id
_entity_poly.type
_entity_poly.pdbx_seq_one_letter_code
_entity_poly.pdbx_strand_id
1 'polypeptide(L)'
;NVFSMAIAGPWIGYGAYRLLRRFGSSAAIFAAMFFANLSTYCVTSLQLALAHPDPVSGFWGAAAKFLGIFAITQIPLAIAEGFLGVLLFRFLATVVRPQLEARGILDPVVSATAKETADA
;
A
#
# COMPACT_ATOMS: atom_id res chain seq x y z
N ASN A 1 -14.71 4.61 -9.76
CA ASN A 1 -13.32 5.09 -9.46
C ASN A 1 -13.14 5.61 -8.05
N VAL A 2 -13.80 6.70 -7.60
CA VAL A 2 -13.60 7.21 -6.22
C VAL A 2 -13.81 6.12 -5.17
N PHE A 3 -14.87 5.32 -5.30
CA PHE A 3 -15.13 4.23 -4.36
C PHE A 3 -14.02 3.17 -4.34
N SER A 4 -13.50 2.74 -5.50
CA SER A 4 -12.44 1.73 -5.54
C SER A 4 -11.11 2.28 -5.04
N MET A 5 -10.68 3.43 -5.56
CA MET A 5 -9.33 3.99 -5.34
C MET A 5 -9.18 4.80 -4.05
N ALA A 6 -10.22 5.51 -3.61
CA ALA A 6 -10.15 6.38 -2.43
C ALA A 6 -10.77 5.75 -1.17
N ILE A 7 -11.59 4.71 -1.33
CA ILE A 7 -12.27 4.05 -0.21
C ILE A 7 -11.80 2.60 -0.09
N ALA A 8 -12.26 1.70 -0.95
CA ALA A 8 -12.02 0.26 -0.77
C ALA A 8 -10.52 -0.09 -0.72
N GLY A 9 -9.74 0.40 -1.68
CA GLY A 9 -8.28 0.21 -1.75
C GLY A 9 -7.57 0.65 -0.47
N PRO A 10 -7.66 1.93 -0.06
CA PRO A 10 -7.02 2.43 1.15
C PRO A 10 -7.45 1.69 2.43
N TRP A 11 -8.72 1.35 2.58
CA TRP A 11 -9.20 0.62 3.76
C TRP A 11 -8.61 -0.79 3.85
N ILE A 12 -8.59 -1.52 2.73
CA ILE A 12 -8.01 -2.88 2.67
C ILE A 12 -6.50 -2.82 2.83
N GLY A 13 -5.82 -1.88 2.18
CA GLY A 13 -4.39 -1.64 2.33
C GLY A 13 -4.00 -1.31 3.77
N TYR A 14 -4.76 -0.43 4.45
CA TYR A 14 -4.54 -0.12 5.85
C TYR A 14 -4.76 -1.34 6.77
N GLY A 15 -5.80 -2.14 6.49
CA GLY A 15 -6.02 -3.42 7.16
C GLY A 15 -4.81 -4.34 7.04
N ALA A 16 -4.31 -4.54 5.81
CA ALA A 16 -3.13 -5.35 5.54
C ALA A 16 -1.88 -4.80 6.24
N TYR A 17 -1.65 -3.48 6.19
CA TYR A 17 -0.57 -2.82 6.91
C TYR A 17 -0.62 -3.14 8.40
N ARG A 18 -1.79 -2.95 9.03
CA ARG A 18 -1.97 -3.15 10.47
C ARG A 18 -1.73 -4.60 10.87
N LEU A 19 -2.20 -5.56 10.06
CA LEU A 19 -2.02 -6.99 10.31
C LEU A 19 -0.55 -7.43 10.17
N LEU A 20 0.17 -6.85 9.20
CA LEU A 20 1.56 -7.25 8.92
C LEU A 20 2.61 -6.37 9.62
N ARG A 21 2.21 -5.31 10.32
CA ARG A 21 3.12 -4.40 11.04
C ARG A 21 4.06 -5.12 12.02
N ARG A 22 3.60 -6.22 12.63
CA ARG A 22 4.41 -7.04 13.54
C ARG A 22 5.57 -7.78 12.87
N PHE A 23 5.54 -7.94 11.54
CA PHE A 23 6.58 -8.61 10.76
C PHE A 23 7.60 -7.61 10.17
N GLY A 24 7.53 -6.34 10.54
CA GLY A 24 8.45 -5.28 10.09
C GLY A 24 7.82 -4.30 9.09
N SER A 25 8.41 -3.10 9.02
CA SER A 25 7.89 -1.99 8.20
C SER A 25 7.85 -2.34 6.71
N SER A 26 8.90 -2.94 6.17
CA SER A 26 8.96 -3.33 4.75
C SER A 26 7.84 -4.30 4.36
N ALA A 27 7.62 -5.36 5.15
CA ALA A 27 6.56 -6.33 4.87
C ALA A 27 5.16 -5.69 4.97
N ALA A 28 4.95 -4.84 5.98
CA ALA A 28 3.70 -4.12 6.16
C ALA A 28 3.41 -3.15 5.01
N ILE A 29 4.41 -2.40 4.55
CA ILE A 29 4.29 -1.44 3.45
C ILE A 29 4.05 -2.18 2.13
N PHE A 30 4.80 -3.25 1.86
CA PHE A 30 4.58 -4.08 0.66
C PHE A 30 3.15 -4.60 0.63
N ALA A 31 2.67 -5.18 1.72
CA ALA A 31 1.32 -5.71 1.81
C ALA A 31 0.26 -4.61 1.68
N ALA A 32 0.47 -3.45 2.29
CA ALA A 32 -0.43 -2.31 2.16
C ALA A 32 -0.64 -1.92 0.69
N MET A 33 0.47 -1.71 -0.03
CA MET A 33 0.46 -1.32 -1.44
C MET A 33 -0.13 -2.44 -2.32
N PHE A 34 0.31 -3.68 -2.12
CA PHE A 34 -0.14 -4.82 -2.91
C PHE A 34 -1.66 -5.05 -2.78
N PHE A 35 -2.18 -5.11 -1.54
CA PHE A 35 -3.60 -5.36 -1.30
C PHE A 35 -4.48 -4.15 -1.61
N ALA A 36 -3.98 -2.91 -1.46
CA ALA A 36 -4.72 -1.72 -1.91
C ALA A 36 -4.95 -1.73 -3.42
N ASN A 37 -3.91 -2.05 -4.20
CA ASN A 37 -4.01 -2.13 -5.66
C ASN A 37 -4.91 -3.28 -6.11
N LEU A 38 -4.71 -4.47 -5.55
CA LEU A 38 -5.50 -5.65 -5.92
C LEU A 38 -6.99 -5.46 -5.59
N SER A 39 -7.30 -4.86 -4.43
CA SER A 39 -8.69 -4.63 -4.05
C SER A 39 -9.35 -3.50 -4.84
N THR A 40 -8.64 -2.40 -5.13
CA THR A 40 -9.09 -1.36 -6.06
C THR A 40 -9.50 -1.98 -7.38
N TYR A 41 -8.65 -2.86 -7.89
CA TYR A 41 -8.89 -3.58 -9.11
C TYR A 41 -10.11 -4.49 -9.04
N CYS A 42 -10.18 -5.38 -8.04
CA CYS A 42 -11.31 -6.28 -7.86
C CYS A 42 -12.64 -5.51 -7.78
N VAL A 43 -12.69 -4.43 -7.00
CA VAL A 43 -13.89 -3.60 -6.87
C VAL A 43 -14.26 -2.96 -8.21
N THR A 44 -13.29 -2.49 -8.97
CA THR A 44 -13.54 -1.89 -10.29
C THR A 44 -14.09 -2.94 -11.27
N SER A 45 -13.53 -4.15 -11.28
CA SER A 45 -14.02 -5.26 -12.11
C SER A 45 -15.45 -5.68 -11.74
N LEU A 46 -15.79 -5.69 -10.45
CA LEU A 46 -17.16 -5.96 -10.01
C LEU A 46 -18.12 -4.82 -10.39
N GLN A 47 -17.69 -3.57 -10.32
CA GLN A 47 -18.46 -2.42 -10.80
C GLN A 47 -18.73 -2.51 -12.31
N LEU A 48 -17.74 -2.90 -13.11
CA LEU A 48 -17.88 -3.13 -14.55
C LEU A 48 -18.82 -4.30 -14.85
N ALA A 49 -18.70 -5.40 -14.09
CA ALA A 49 -19.57 -6.56 -14.26
C ALA A 49 -21.04 -6.26 -13.93
N LEU A 50 -21.29 -5.39 -12.94
CA LEU A 50 -22.64 -4.89 -12.63
C LEU A 50 -23.18 -3.98 -13.75
N ALA A 51 -22.33 -3.13 -14.32
CA ALA A 51 -22.71 -2.20 -15.38
C ALA A 51 -22.90 -2.89 -16.74
N HIS A 52 -22.14 -3.96 -17.01
CA HIS A 52 -22.12 -4.69 -18.27
C HIS A 52 -22.20 -6.21 -18.06
N PRO A 53 -23.37 -6.74 -17.63
CA PRO A 53 -23.54 -8.18 -17.48
C PRO A 53 -23.34 -8.93 -18.80
N ASP A 54 -22.80 -10.14 -18.73
CA ASP A 54 -22.61 -10.99 -19.90
C ASP A 54 -23.96 -11.47 -20.45
N PRO A 55 -24.18 -11.48 -21.78
CA PRO A 55 -25.46 -11.89 -22.37
C PRO A 55 -25.89 -13.33 -22.07
N VAL A 56 -24.93 -14.23 -21.83
CA VAL A 56 -25.20 -15.67 -21.62
C VAL A 56 -25.07 -16.04 -20.14
N SER A 57 -24.03 -15.52 -19.49
CA SER A 57 -23.59 -15.92 -18.14
C SER A 57 -23.80 -14.83 -17.08
N GLY A 58 -24.44 -13.72 -17.45
CA GLY A 58 -24.87 -12.66 -16.54
C GLY A 58 -23.71 -11.98 -15.81
N PHE A 59 -23.99 -11.53 -14.58
CA PHE A 59 -23.02 -10.82 -13.73
C PHE A 59 -21.74 -11.65 -13.48
N TRP A 60 -21.88 -12.93 -13.12
CA TRP A 60 -20.73 -13.78 -12.78
C TRP A 60 -19.83 -14.05 -13.99
N GLY A 61 -20.40 -14.17 -15.18
CA GLY A 61 -19.67 -14.24 -16.42
C GLY A 61 -18.84 -12.99 -16.71
N ALA A 62 -19.47 -11.82 -16.58
CA ALA A 62 -18.77 -10.55 -16.76
C ALA A 62 -17.69 -10.33 -15.69
N ALA A 63 -17.96 -10.67 -14.43
CA ALA A 63 -17.00 -10.57 -13.33
C ALA A 63 -15.77 -11.44 -13.60
N ALA A 64 -15.95 -12.69 -14.02
CA ALA A 64 -14.85 -13.57 -14.38
C ALA A 64 -14.02 -13.03 -15.55
N LYS A 65 -14.68 -12.49 -16.59
CA LYS A 65 -13.99 -11.87 -17.74
C LYS A 65 -13.17 -10.67 -17.32
N PHE A 66 -13.76 -9.69 -16.63
CA PHE A 66 -13.06 -8.49 -16.20
C PHE A 66 -11.92 -8.84 -15.25
N LEU A 67 -12.19 -9.63 -14.20
CA LEU A 67 -11.16 -10.08 -13.25
C LEU A 67 -10.01 -10.83 -13.93
N GLY A 68 -10.32 -11.72 -14.87
CA GLY A 68 -9.32 -12.50 -15.60
C GLY A 68 -8.45 -11.65 -16.53
N ILE A 69 -9.07 -10.77 -17.33
CA ILE A 69 -8.36 -9.96 -18.32
C ILE A 69 -7.36 -9.03 -17.64
N PHE A 70 -7.80 -8.26 -16.64
CA PHE A 70 -6.84 -7.35 -16.03
C PHE A 70 -5.94 -8.01 -14.98
N ALA A 71 -6.20 -9.23 -14.50
CA ALA A 71 -5.25 -9.91 -13.58
C ALA A 71 -3.84 -10.03 -14.18
N ILE A 72 -3.75 -10.22 -15.50
CA ILE A 72 -2.49 -10.31 -16.25
C ILE A 72 -1.64 -9.04 -16.10
N THR A 73 -2.27 -7.87 -16.00
CA THR A 73 -1.56 -6.59 -15.85
C THR A 73 -1.51 -6.10 -14.41
N GLN A 74 -2.60 -6.29 -13.66
CA GLN A 74 -2.74 -5.74 -12.31
C GLN A 74 -1.96 -6.52 -11.26
N ILE A 75 -1.79 -7.85 -11.40
CA ILE A 75 -0.96 -8.61 -10.46
C ILE A 75 0.51 -8.19 -10.60
N PRO A 76 1.12 -8.15 -11.80
CA PRO A 76 2.48 -7.64 -11.96
C PRO A 76 2.64 -6.19 -11.48
N LEU A 77 1.67 -5.32 -11.78
CA LEU A 77 1.71 -3.92 -11.35
C LEU A 77 1.65 -3.79 -9.82
N ALA A 78 0.74 -4.51 -9.16
CA ALA A 78 0.62 -4.49 -7.70
C ALA A 78 1.89 -5.00 -7.00
N ILE A 79 2.57 -6.00 -7.57
CA ILE A 79 3.85 -6.48 -7.06
C ILE A 79 4.93 -5.40 -7.22
N ALA A 80 5.04 -4.81 -8.42
CA ALA A 80 6.02 -3.77 -8.72
C ALA A 80 5.83 -2.54 -7.81
N GLU A 81 4.59 -2.08 -7.65
CA GLU A 81 4.25 -0.97 -6.77
C GLU A 81 4.43 -1.31 -5.29
N GLY A 82 4.24 -2.58 -4.90
CA GLY A 82 4.59 -3.07 -3.58
C GLY A 82 6.07 -2.85 -3.27
N PHE A 83 6.95 -3.25 -4.18
CA PHE A 83 8.40 -3.03 -4.03
C PHE A 83 8.78 -1.55 -4.10
N LEU A 84 8.18 -0.80 -5.03
CA LEU A 84 8.38 0.64 -5.16
C LEU A 84 8.00 1.37 -3.87
N GLY A 85 6.88 1.00 -3.25
CA GLY A 85 6.44 1.56 -1.97
C GLY A 85 7.46 1.30 -0.86
N VAL A 86 7.94 0.07 -0.73
CA VAL A 86 9.00 -0.24 0.26
C VAL A 86 10.25 0.61 0.03
N LEU A 87 10.71 0.71 -1.21
CA LEU A 87 11.87 1.52 -1.56
C LEU A 87 11.64 3.00 -1.23
N LEU A 88 10.48 3.54 -1.60
CA LEU A 88 10.11 4.94 -1.39
C LEU A 88 10.07 5.28 0.11
N PHE A 89 9.40 4.46 0.92
CA PHE A 89 9.31 4.72 2.35
C PHE A 89 10.65 4.56 3.07
N ARG A 90 11.50 3.62 2.64
CA ARG A 90 12.87 3.51 3.15
C ARG A 90 13.70 4.74 2.79
N PHE A 91 13.62 5.18 1.54
CA PHE A 91 14.29 6.40 1.07
C PHE A 91 13.83 7.63 1.87
N LEU A 92 12.51 7.78 2.05
CA LEU A 92 11.92 8.89 2.81
C LEU A 92 12.41 8.90 4.26
N ALA A 93 12.43 7.73 4.91
CA ALA A 93 12.92 7.61 6.29
C ALA A 93 14.39 8.04 6.43
N THR A 94 15.22 7.76 5.42
CA THR A 94 16.65 8.12 5.42
C THR A 94 16.88 9.60 5.10
N VAL A 95 16.17 10.14 4.10
CA VAL A 95 16.45 11.49 3.57
C VAL A 95 15.73 12.59 4.34
N VAL A 96 14.47 12.37 4.72
CA VAL A 96 13.64 13.43 5.29
C VAL A 96 13.98 13.66 6.76
N ARG A 97 14.37 12.62 7.50
CA ARG A 97 14.61 12.74 8.94
C ARG A 97 15.73 13.73 9.29
N PRO A 98 16.94 13.67 8.68
CA PRO A 98 17.98 14.67 8.93
C PRO A 98 17.56 16.09 8.52
N GLN A 99 16.74 16.22 7.46
CA GLN A 99 16.26 17.53 7.00
C GLN A 99 15.26 18.16 7.99
N LEU A 100 14.39 17.35 8.59
CA LEU A 100 13.45 17.82 9.61
C LEU A 100 14.16 18.18 10.92
N GLU A 101 15.20 17.42 11.31
CA GLU A 101 16.06 17.75 12.45
C GLU A 101 16.82 19.07 12.21
N ALA A 102 17.41 19.26 11.03
CA ALA A 102 18.12 20.50 10.67
C ALA A 102 17.20 21.74 10.62
N ARG A 103 15.90 21.56 10.40
CA ARG A 103 14.90 22.63 10.40
C ARG A 103 14.22 22.82 11.76
N GLY A 104 14.63 22.06 12.79
CA GLY A 104 14.07 22.15 14.13
C GLY A 104 12.61 21.68 14.25
N ILE A 105 12.12 20.89 13.28
CA ILE A 105 10.76 20.32 13.30
C ILE A 105 10.75 19.02 14.13
N LEU A 106 11.84 18.26 14.07
CA LEU A 106 12.05 17.07 14.91
C LEU A 106 13.21 17.32 15.87
N ASP A 107 13.04 16.89 17.11
CA ASP A 107 14.14 16.83 18.06
C ASP A 107 15.16 15.78 17.59
N PRO A 108 16.47 16.11 17.61
CA PRO A 108 17.51 15.14 17.31
C PRO A 108 17.36 13.95 18.26
N VAL A 109 17.53 12.74 17.73
CA VAL A 109 17.62 11.56 18.62
C VAL A 109 18.92 11.67 19.37
N VAL A 110 18.84 12.15 20.61
CA VAL A 110 19.95 12.07 21.55
C VAL A 110 20.22 10.59 21.77
N SER A 111 21.30 10.09 21.17
CA SER A 111 21.80 8.74 21.46
C SER A 111 22.05 8.64 22.96
N ALA A 112 21.51 7.62 23.62
CA ALA A 112 21.61 7.39 25.06
C ALA A 112 23.06 7.35 25.59
N THR A 113 24.05 7.25 24.70
CA THR A 113 25.48 7.30 25.02
C THR A 113 25.97 8.66 25.53
N ALA A 114 25.26 9.76 25.28
CA ALA A 114 25.70 11.10 25.72
C ALA A 114 25.37 11.42 27.19
N LYS A 115 24.51 10.63 27.84
CA LYS A 115 24.12 10.86 29.23
C LYS A 115 25.08 10.24 30.23
N GLU A 116 25.82 9.21 29.83
CA GLU A 116 26.74 8.47 30.72
C GLU A 116 28.10 9.17 30.89
N THR A 117 28.51 10.01 29.94
CA THR A 117 29.73 10.83 30.02
C THR A 117 29.54 12.22 30.63
N ALA A 118 28.30 12.64 30.90
CA ALA A 118 28.00 13.91 31.57
C ALA A 118 27.84 13.77 33.10
N ASP A 119 27.60 12.54 33.58
CA ASP A 119 27.43 12.19 34.99
C ASP A 119 28.69 11.52 35.61
N ALA A 120 29.81 11.46 34.88
CA ALA A 120 31.12 10.92 35.31
C ALA A 120 32.19 12.02 35.35
#